data_AF-A0A523PGS5-F1
#
_entry.id   AF-A0A523PGS5-F1
#
_cell.length_a   1.000
_cell.length_b   1.000
_cell.length_c   1.000
_cell.angle_alpha   90.00
_cell.angle_beta   90.00
_cell.angle_gamma   90.00
#
_symmetry.space_group_name_H-M   'P 1'
#
loop_
_entity.id
_entity.type
_entity.pdbx_description
1 polymer ?
#
loop_
_entity_poly.entity_id
_entity_poly.type
_entity_poly.pdbx_seq_one_letter_code
_entity_poly.pdbx_strand_id
1 'polypeptide(L)'
;MNTKSDPTNPDLVTSPNIGRPPSDPNRYFIVTLGRSGSSLLGAILADAGAAFGVSPPAVWDPRSGQMEGGAIKQAAHHYRRAYDIAHGRKYVLSPAIESKYRLHRARRYLKRALRMSQFLKIGDLDLVVQPSFKLGYRPWVILSYRQLELNLPSLLVGRTHIGPDQLAREYVRIYRQGLMLLRTFGGCTVAYNELQDTHASGWADAIARTTDLNKQRLLDSRHQRLQAVADPTDVQPIYAEAYALYEAMQLISGQFVEPSRQVVRAFA
;
A
#
# COMPACT_ATOMS: atom_id res chain seq x y z
N MET A 1 -3.30 -51.67 17.52
CA MET A 1 -3.14 -50.40 18.27
C MET A 1 -2.76 -49.32 17.28
N ASN A 2 -3.72 -48.48 16.90
CA ASN A 2 -3.52 -47.40 15.92
C ASN A 2 -3.14 -46.11 16.65
N THR A 3 -1.92 -45.63 16.45
CA THR A 3 -1.47 -44.32 16.93
C THR A 3 -2.02 -43.24 15.99
N LYS A 4 -2.96 -42.44 16.51
CA LYS A 4 -3.41 -41.20 15.87
C LYS A 4 -2.23 -40.22 15.83
N SER A 5 -1.85 -39.79 14.64
CA SER A 5 -0.97 -38.65 14.43
C SER A 5 -1.71 -37.36 14.75
N ASP A 6 -1.12 -36.59 15.65
CA ASP A 6 -1.58 -35.27 16.09
C ASP A 6 -1.31 -34.24 14.96
N PRO A 7 -2.29 -33.46 14.50
CA PRO A 7 -2.06 -32.45 13.47
C PRO A 7 -1.35 -31.24 14.10
N THR A 8 -0.03 -31.25 14.00
CA THR A 8 0.84 -30.15 14.39
C THR A 8 0.52 -28.90 13.56
N ASN A 9 0.17 -27.85 14.28
CA ASN A 9 -0.10 -26.49 13.83
C ASN A 9 1.10 -25.92 13.00
N PRO A 10 0.95 -25.66 11.68
CA PRO A 10 2.06 -25.24 10.82
C PRO A 10 2.49 -23.77 10.99
N ASP A 11 1.89 -22.99 11.90
CA ASP A 11 2.12 -21.54 12.00
C ASP A 11 3.08 -21.09 13.12
N LEU A 12 3.79 -22.01 13.79
CA LEU A 12 4.89 -21.67 14.69
C LEU A 12 6.23 -21.57 13.92
N VAL A 13 6.24 -20.78 12.85
CA VAL A 13 7.49 -20.25 12.31
C VAL A 13 8.09 -19.37 13.41
N THR A 14 9.26 -19.78 13.87
CA THR A 14 10.11 -19.04 14.82
C THR A 14 10.07 -17.56 14.48
N SER A 15 9.57 -16.77 15.44
CA SER A 15 9.43 -15.32 15.25
C SER A 15 10.78 -14.77 14.80
N PRO A 16 10.88 -14.18 13.59
CA PRO A 16 12.13 -13.64 13.11
C PRO A 16 12.61 -12.65 14.15
N ASN A 17 13.90 -12.77 14.51
CA ASN A 17 14.61 -11.95 15.48
C ASN A 17 14.15 -10.49 15.32
N ILE A 18 13.24 -10.04 16.20
CA ILE A 18 12.62 -8.71 16.08
C ILE A 18 13.71 -7.75 16.53
N GLY A 19 14.55 -7.36 15.57
CA GLY A 19 15.58 -6.36 15.76
C GLY A 19 15.01 -5.12 16.44
N ARG A 20 15.89 -4.38 17.10
CA ARG A 20 15.57 -3.08 17.71
C ARG A 20 14.72 -2.25 16.73
N PRO A 21 13.62 -1.62 17.16
CA PRO A 21 12.77 -0.85 16.25
C PRO A 21 13.61 0.19 15.50
N PRO A 22 13.31 0.47 14.22
CA PRO A 22 14.03 1.50 13.47
C PRO A 22 13.99 2.81 14.24
N SER A 23 15.16 3.40 14.50
CA SER A 23 15.29 4.70 15.15
C SER A 23 14.70 5.83 14.30
N ASP A 24 14.70 5.63 12.98
CA ASP A 24 14.11 6.55 12.02
C ASP A 24 12.58 6.62 12.21
N PRO A 25 11.99 7.82 12.37
CA PRO A 25 10.53 8.00 12.47
C PRO A 25 9.81 7.89 11.12
N ASN A 26 10.51 7.93 9.98
CA ASN A 26 9.91 7.92 8.64
C ASN A 26 9.23 6.58 8.32
N ARG A 27 8.00 6.64 7.81
CA ARG A 27 7.23 5.45 7.41
C ARG A 27 6.62 5.67 6.03
N TYR A 28 6.93 4.77 5.11
CA TYR A 28 6.55 4.87 3.71
C TYR A 28 5.34 3.99 3.44
N PHE A 29 4.22 4.61 3.06
CA PHE A 29 2.94 3.93 2.83
C PHE A 29 2.68 3.82 1.34
N ILE A 30 2.67 2.59 0.82
CA ILE A 30 2.33 2.30 -0.57
C ILE A 30 0.81 2.15 -0.67
N VAL A 31 0.13 3.26 -0.93
CA VAL A 31 -1.33 3.32 -1.02
C VAL A 31 -1.77 2.89 -2.42
N THR A 32 -2.69 1.93 -2.47
CA THR A 32 -3.12 1.25 -3.70
C THR A 32 -4.50 0.62 -3.51
N LEU A 33 -5.28 0.48 -4.58
CA LEU A 33 -6.49 -0.36 -4.61
C LEU A 33 -6.18 -1.87 -4.56
N GLY A 34 -4.94 -2.26 -4.86
CA GLY A 34 -4.55 -3.63 -5.17
C GLY A 34 -4.53 -3.87 -6.67
N ARG A 35 -3.71 -4.85 -7.10
CA ARG A 35 -3.54 -5.25 -8.51
C ARG A 35 -3.08 -4.13 -9.47
N SER A 36 -2.74 -2.96 -8.94
CA SER A 36 -2.19 -1.81 -9.67
C SER A 36 -0.65 -1.87 -9.85
N GLY A 37 -0.05 -3.06 -9.72
CA GLY A 37 1.41 -3.23 -9.74
C GLY A 37 2.15 -2.95 -8.43
N SER A 38 1.44 -2.74 -7.32
CA SER A 38 2.07 -2.52 -6.01
C SER A 38 2.94 -3.68 -5.52
N SER A 39 2.72 -4.91 -6.02
CA SER A 39 3.63 -6.05 -5.80
C SER A 39 4.94 -5.93 -6.58
N LEU A 40 4.89 -5.50 -7.84
CA LEU A 40 6.10 -5.22 -8.61
C LEU A 40 6.89 -4.08 -7.96
N LEU A 41 6.23 -2.97 -7.64
CA LEU A 41 6.84 -1.85 -6.94
C LEU A 41 7.46 -2.27 -5.60
N GLY A 42 6.74 -3.07 -4.80
CA GLY A 42 7.25 -3.57 -3.52
C GLY A 42 8.49 -4.43 -3.66
N ALA A 43 8.56 -5.29 -4.68
CA ALA A 43 9.76 -6.08 -4.98
C ALA A 43 10.94 -5.18 -5.40
N ILE A 44 10.69 -4.20 -6.27
CA ILE A 44 11.70 -3.23 -6.72
C ILE A 44 12.29 -2.46 -5.53
N LEU A 45 11.43 -1.93 -4.67
CA LEU A 45 11.83 -1.20 -3.47
C LEU A 45 12.66 -2.10 -2.54
N ALA A 46 12.25 -3.36 -2.35
CA ALA A 46 12.94 -4.27 -1.44
C ALA A 46 14.34 -4.65 -1.95
N ASP A 47 14.51 -4.92 -3.25
CA ASP A 47 15.81 -5.16 -3.86
C ASP A 47 16.73 -3.92 -3.76
N ALA A 48 16.13 -2.72 -3.78
CA ALA A 48 16.83 -1.46 -3.55
C ALA A 48 17.15 -1.18 -2.07
N GLY A 49 16.69 -2.02 -1.14
CA GLY A 49 17.00 -1.94 0.30
C GLY A 49 15.84 -1.51 1.20
N ALA A 50 14.61 -1.40 0.69
CA ALA A 50 13.46 -1.02 1.51
C ALA A 50 13.12 -2.07 2.58
N ALA A 51 12.98 -1.62 3.83
CA ALA A 51 12.68 -2.49 4.97
C ALA A 51 11.16 -2.66 5.19
N PHE A 52 10.58 -3.71 4.60
CA PHE A 52 9.17 -4.09 4.81
C PHE A 52 8.91 -4.93 6.08
N GLY A 53 9.97 -5.33 6.80
CA GLY A 53 9.86 -6.20 7.99
C GLY A 53 9.52 -7.66 7.65
N VAL A 54 9.65 -8.03 6.38
CA VAL A 54 9.60 -9.41 5.86
C VAL A 54 10.66 -9.53 4.77
N SER A 55 11.23 -10.72 4.59
CA SER A 55 12.23 -10.95 3.54
C SER A 55 11.59 -10.81 2.15
N PRO A 56 12.25 -10.13 1.19
CA PRO A 56 11.78 -10.11 -0.18
C PRO A 56 11.76 -11.53 -0.76
N PRO A 57 10.74 -11.86 -1.56
CA PRO A 57 10.68 -13.14 -2.24
C PRO A 57 11.77 -13.21 -3.32
N ALA A 58 12.39 -14.39 -3.47
CA ALA A 58 13.36 -14.62 -4.55
C ALA A 58 12.70 -14.43 -5.93
N VAL A 59 11.49 -14.99 -6.11
CA VAL A 59 10.70 -14.88 -7.33
C VAL A 59 9.48 -13.99 -7.09
N TRP A 60 9.32 -12.98 -7.95
CA TRP A 60 8.14 -12.13 -7.93
C TRP A 60 6.92 -12.89 -8.45
N ASP A 61 5.85 -12.93 -7.66
CA ASP A 61 4.55 -13.46 -8.09
C ASP A 61 3.50 -12.34 -8.10
N PRO A 62 2.96 -11.95 -9.28
CA PRO A 62 1.94 -10.91 -9.39
C PRO A 62 0.65 -11.23 -8.63
N ARG A 63 0.36 -12.51 -8.36
CA ARG A 63 -0.85 -12.98 -7.66
C ARG A 63 -0.73 -13.00 -6.15
N SER A 64 0.48 -12.82 -5.63
CA SER A 64 0.74 -12.93 -4.21
C SER A 64 0.56 -11.60 -3.45
N GLY A 65 0.14 -11.70 -2.19
CA GLY A 65 0.19 -10.62 -1.19
C GLY A 65 1.58 -10.48 -0.56
N GLN A 66 2.64 -10.70 -1.34
CA GLN A 66 4.03 -10.57 -0.88
C GLN A 66 4.28 -9.16 -0.31
N MET A 67 5.14 -9.09 0.71
CA MET A 67 5.53 -7.87 1.42
C MET A 67 4.44 -7.24 2.31
N GLU A 68 3.32 -7.94 2.54
CA GLU A 68 2.26 -7.46 3.43
C GLU A 68 2.41 -8.07 4.84
N GLY A 69 2.90 -7.28 5.80
CA GLY A 69 3.09 -7.74 7.18
C GLY A 69 1.77 -8.05 7.91
N GLY A 70 1.71 -9.16 8.65
CA GLY A 70 0.50 -9.60 9.37
C GLY A 70 -0.09 -8.51 10.29
N ALA A 71 0.76 -7.76 11.00
CA ALA A 71 0.32 -6.68 11.88
C ALA A 71 -0.37 -5.53 11.11
N ILE A 72 0.16 -5.12 9.95
CA ILE A 72 -0.46 -4.05 9.17
C ILE A 72 -1.78 -4.50 8.54
N LYS A 73 -1.90 -5.78 8.14
CA LYS A 73 -3.17 -6.36 7.68
C LYS A 73 -4.27 -6.24 8.73
N GLN A 74 -3.95 -6.62 9.96
CA GLN A 74 -4.91 -6.54 11.07
C GLN A 74 -5.28 -5.10 11.39
N ALA A 75 -4.32 -4.17 11.35
CA ALA A 75 -4.59 -2.75 11.54
C ALA A 75 -5.55 -2.20 10.45
N ALA A 76 -5.24 -2.44 9.18
CA ALA A 76 -6.05 -2.00 8.04
C ALA A 76 -7.46 -2.60 8.10
N HIS A 77 -7.59 -3.90 8.40
CA HIS A 77 -8.88 -4.56 8.59
C HIS A 77 -9.73 -3.87 9.66
N HIS A 78 -9.16 -3.58 10.84
CA HIS A 78 -9.91 -2.93 11.92
C HIS A 78 -10.26 -1.48 11.61
N TYR A 79 -9.38 -0.72 10.95
CA TYR A 79 -9.70 0.64 10.48
C TYR A 79 -10.80 0.63 9.40
N ARG A 80 -10.74 -0.32 8.46
CA ARG A 80 -11.79 -0.53 7.45
C ARG A 80 -13.14 -0.83 8.08
N ARG A 81 -13.17 -1.72 9.08
CA ARG A 81 -14.40 -1.99 9.85
C ARG A 81 -14.92 -0.76 10.58
N ALA A 82 -14.06 0.03 11.23
CA ALA A 82 -14.47 1.27 11.88
C ALA A 82 -15.02 2.30 10.87
N TYR A 83 -14.40 2.40 9.69
CA TYR A 83 -14.87 3.23 8.58
C TYR A 83 -16.26 2.78 8.10
N ASP A 84 -16.46 1.48 7.88
CA ASP A 84 -17.77 0.95 7.45
C ASP A 84 -18.87 1.23 8.48
N ILE A 85 -18.57 1.10 9.78
CA ILE A 85 -19.50 1.43 10.87
C ILE A 85 -19.87 2.92 10.83
N ALA A 86 -18.89 3.81 10.66
CA ALA A 86 -19.12 5.26 10.60
C ALA A 86 -19.99 5.68 9.40
N HIS A 87 -20.07 4.84 8.37
CA HIS A 87 -20.93 5.06 7.19
C HIS A 87 -22.20 4.19 7.21
N GLY A 88 -22.59 3.65 8.38
CA GLY A 88 -23.84 2.90 8.54
C GLY A 88 -23.89 1.55 7.81
N ARG A 89 -22.75 1.02 7.33
CA ARG A 89 -22.76 -0.15 6.43
C ARG A 89 -22.72 -1.49 7.15
N LYS A 90 -22.02 -1.61 8.29
CA LYS A 90 -21.78 -2.93 8.94
C LYS A 90 -21.54 -2.82 10.45
N TYR A 91 -22.51 -3.21 11.27
CA TYR A 91 -22.33 -3.45 12.71
C TYR A 91 -23.30 -4.54 13.19
N VAL A 92 -22.97 -5.20 14.31
CA VAL A 92 -23.82 -6.29 14.87
C VAL A 92 -24.61 -5.85 16.09
N LEU A 93 -24.01 -5.05 16.97
CA LEU A 93 -24.61 -4.69 18.27
C LEU A 93 -24.86 -3.19 18.35
N SER A 94 -23.84 -2.43 18.71
CA SER A 94 -23.88 -0.97 18.82
C SER A 94 -22.76 -0.37 17.98
N PRO A 95 -23.07 0.56 17.06
CA PRO A 95 -22.06 1.26 16.26
C PRO A 95 -20.98 1.92 17.11
N ALA A 96 -21.37 2.55 18.23
CA ALA A 96 -20.45 3.25 19.11
C ALA A 96 -19.47 2.30 19.82
N ILE A 97 -19.99 1.22 20.41
CA ILE A 97 -19.18 0.24 21.14
C ILE A 97 -18.26 -0.51 20.18
N GLU A 98 -18.80 -0.99 19.05
CA GLU A 98 -18.02 -1.73 18.07
C GLU A 98 -16.94 -0.82 17.46
N SER A 99 -17.26 0.43 17.10
CA SER A 99 -16.27 1.38 16.58
C SER A 99 -15.13 1.62 17.57
N LYS A 100 -15.44 1.86 18.86
CA LYS A 100 -14.41 2.05 19.90
C LYS A 100 -13.51 0.82 20.04
N TYR A 101 -14.09 -0.38 20.04
CA TYR A 101 -13.33 -1.64 20.07
C TYR A 101 -12.42 -1.79 18.84
N ARG A 102 -12.96 -1.55 17.63
CA ARG A 102 -12.19 -1.66 16.39
C ARG A 102 -11.04 -0.67 16.36
N LEU A 103 -11.26 0.60 16.70
CA LEU A 103 -10.21 1.62 16.76
C LEU A 103 -9.13 1.29 17.80
N HIS A 104 -9.51 0.75 18.95
CA HIS A 104 -8.55 0.30 19.96
C HIS A 104 -7.63 -0.81 19.40
N ARG A 105 -8.22 -1.85 18.81
CA ARG A 105 -7.47 -2.95 18.17
C ARG A 105 -6.61 -2.45 17.01
N ALA A 106 -7.17 -1.61 16.15
CA ALA A 106 -6.46 -1.03 15.00
C ALA A 106 -5.20 -0.29 15.43
N ARG A 107 -5.30 0.57 16.45
CA ARG A 107 -4.15 1.30 17.00
C ARG A 107 -3.08 0.38 17.57
N ARG A 108 -3.47 -0.69 18.28
CA ARG A 108 -2.52 -1.68 18.83
C ARG A 108 -1.73 -2.36 17.71
N TYR A 109 -2.40 -2.84 16.68
CA TYR A 109 -1.74 -3.49 15.54
C TYR A 109 -0.90 -2.51 14.72
N LEU A 110 -1.38 -1.29 14.52
CA LEU A 110 -0.62 -0.25 13.82
C LEU A 110 0.69 0.08 14.55
N LYS A 111 0.65 0.30 15.88
CA LYS A 111 1.87 0.49 16.69
C LYS A 111 2.87 -0.65 16.51
N ARG A 112 2.40 -1.90 16.46
CA ARG A 112 3.25 -3.07 16.22
C ARG A 112 3.86 -3.03 14.82
N ALA A 113 3.06 -2.79 13.79
CA ALA A 113 3.54 -2.71 12.41
C ALA A 113 4.59 -1.62 12.21
N LEU A 114 4.35 -0.41 12.73
CA LEU A 114 5.27 0.72 12.59
C LEU A 114 6.59 0.51 13.35
N ARG A 115 6.64 -0.38 14.35
CA ARG A 115 7.91 -0.76 15.00
C ARG A 115 8.72 -1.77 14.21
N MET A 116 8.07 -2.57 13.37
CA MET A 116 8.71 -3.68 12.66
C MET A 116 9.15 -3.32 11.23
N SER A 117 8.47 -2.36 10.61
CA SER A 117 8.63 -2.06 9.18
C SER A 117 8.73 -0.55 8.95
N GLN A 118 9.65 -0.13 8.08
CA GLN A 118 9.69 1.25 7.56
C GLN A 118 8.75 1.41 6.37
N PHE A 119 8.69 0.41 5.50
CA PHE A 119 7.79 0.37 4.35
C PHE A 119 6.57 -0.48 4.65
N LEU A 120 5.40 0.05 4.36
CA LEU A 120 4.12 -0.62 4.58
C LEU A 120 3.36 -0.68 3.25
N LYS A 121 2.90 -1.88 2.93
CA LYS A 121 2.09 -2.16 1.74
C LYS A 121 0.94 -3.07 2.15
N ILE A 122 -0.28 -2.64 1.86
CA ILE A 122 -1.51 -3.43 1.87
C ILE A 122 -2.66 -2.58 1.27
N GLY A 123 -3.79 -3.20 0.93
CA GLY A 123 -5.03 -2.46 0.68
C GLY A 123 -5.50 -1.67 1.91
N ASP A 124 -6.28 -0.61 1.66
CA ASP A 124 -6.85 0.28 2.68
C ASP A 124 -5.82 1.04 3.54
N LEU A 125 -4.57 1.18 3.08
CA LEU A 125 -3.55 1.96 3.79
C LEU A 125 -3.91 3.45 3.91
N ASP A 126 -4.74 3.98 3.01
CA ASP A 126 -5.23 5.36 3.10
C ASP A 126 -5.92 5.65 4.45
N LEU A 127 -6.50 4.64 5.09
CA LEU A 127 -7.15 4.76 6.39
C LEU A 127 -6.17 4.78 7.58
N VAL A 128 -4.90 4.41 7.39
CA VAL A 128 -3.94 4.24 8.49
C VAL A 128 -2.82 5.27 8.52
N VAL A 129 -2.62 6.02 7.42
CA VAL A 129 -1.59 7.08 7.31
C VAL A 129 -1.77 8.17 8.37
N GLN A 130 -2.96 8.79 8.46
CA GLN A 130 -3.17 9.85 9.45
C GLN A 130 -3.06 9.33 10.90
N PRO A 131 -3.59 8.15 11.26
CA PRO A 131 -3.32 7.56 12.56
C PRO A 131 -1.85 7.30 12.87
N SER A 132 -0.98 6.99 11.89
CA SER A 132 0.45 6.79 12.17
C SER A 132 1.13 8.10 12.56
N PHE A 133 0.73 9.22 11.97
CA PHE A 133 1.19 10.55 12.38
C PHE A 133 0.82 10.86 13.84
N LYS A 134 -0.43 10.56 14.24
CA LYS A 134 -0.89 10.69 15.64
C LYS A 134 -0.14 9.77 16.63
N LEU A 135 0.60 8.79 16.12
CA LEU A 135 1.43 7.89 16.91
C LEU A 135 2.90 8.35 16.98
N GLY A 136 3.24 9.51 16.42
CA GLY A 136 4.58 10.08 16.45
C GLY A 136 5.50 9.64 15.31
N TYR A 137 4.96 8.99 14.27
CA TYR A 137 5.72 8.61 13.07
C TYR A 137 5.54 9.65 11.96
N ARG A 138 6.55 9.82 11.11
CA ARG A 138 6.50 10.74 9.96
C ARG A 138 6.08 9.96 8.71
N PRO A 139 4.80 9.99 8.31
CA PRO A 139 4.37 9.25 7.12
C PRO A 139 4.87 9.94 5.84
N TRP A 140 5.14 9.12 4.84
CA TRP A 140 5.36 9.50 3.44
C TRP A 140 4.44 8.63 2.57
N VAL A 141 3.83 9.21 1.55
CA VAL A 141 2.81 8.54 0.74
C VAL A 141 3.36 8.23 -0.65
N ILE A 142 3.31 6.96 -1.04
CA ILE A 142 3.60 6.51 -2.40
C ILE A 142 2.27 6.01 -2.99
N LEU A 143 1.66 6.78 -3.88
CA LEU A 143 0.43 6.36 -4.57
C LEU A 143 0.80 5.48 -5.76
N SER A 144 0.58 4.17 -5.62
CA SER A 144 0.74 3.22 -6.73
C SER A 144 -0.61 3.05 -7.42
N TYR A 145 -0.68 3.43 -8.69
CA TYR A 145 -1.94 3.52 -9.41
C TYR A 145 -1.87 2.91 -10.82
N ARG A 146 -3.05 2.55 -11.32
CA ARG A 146 -3.30 2.04 -12.67
C ARG A 146 -4.67 2.55 -13.09
N GLN A 147 -4.90 2.78 -14.38
CA GLN A 147 -6.26 3.08 -14.87
C GLN A 147 -7.22 1.97 -14.44
N LEU A 148 -8.40 2.33 -13.97
CA LEU A 148 -9.34 1.39 -13.35
C LEU A 148 -9.74 0.29 -14.34
N GLU A 149 -10.06 0.65 -15.58
CA GLU A 149 -10.53 -0.26 -16.62
C GLU A 149 -9.49 -1.35 -16.94
N LEU A 150 -8.21 -0.99 -16.99
CA LEU A 150 -7.10 -1.93 -17.15
C LEU A 150 -6.86 -2.81 -15.91
N ASN A 151 -7.30 -2.35 -14.72
CA ASN A 151 -7.14 -3.06 -13.46
C ASN A 151 -8.34 -3.98 -13.13
N LEU A 152 -9.53 -3.64 -13.60
CA LEU A 152 -10.79 -4.33 -13.28
C LEU A 152 -10.75 -5.84 -13.52
N PRO A 153 -10.28 -6.36 -14.67
CA PRO A 153 -10.21 -7.81 -14.88
C PRO A 153 -9.39 -8.51 -13.81
N SER A 154 -8.26 -7.92 -13.42
CA SER A 154 -7.36 -8.47 -12.40
C SER A 154 -7.94 -8.39 -10.98
N LEU A 155 -8.76 -7.38 -10.71
CA LEU A 155 -9.46 -7.20 -9.43
C LEU A 155 -10.64 -8.15 -9.29
N LEU A 156 -11.45 -8.32 -10.34
CA LEU A 156 -12.65 -9.17 -10.33
C LEU A 156 -12.29 -10.65 -10.11
N VAL A 157 -11.19 -11.13 -10.70
CA VAL A 157 -10.67 -12.48 -10.44
C VAL A 157 -10.27 -12.67 -8.98
N GLY A 158 -9.71 -11.65 -8.33
CA GLY A 158 -9.26 -11.72 -6.93
C GLY A 158 -10.35 -11.39 -5.90
N ARG A 159 -11.47 -10.82 -6.32
CA ARG A 159 -12.55 -10.31 -5.44
C ARG A 159 -13.93 -10.64 -6.01
N THR A 160 -14.19 -11.93 -6.19
CA THR A 160 -15.43 -12.45 -6.81
C THR A 160 -16.74 -12.01 -6.16
N HIS A 161 -16.71 -11.50 -4.92
CA HIS A 161 -17.86 -11.03 -4.17
C HIS A 161 -18.14 -9.51 -4.32
N ILE A 162 -17.33 -8.78 -5.10
CA ILE A 162 -17.45 -7.32 -5.27
C ILE A 162 -17.69 -7.00 -6.75
N GLY A 163 -18.80 -6.30 -7.03
CA GLY A 163 -19.12 -5.83 -8.38
C GLY A 163 -18.25 -4.66 -8.84
N PRO A 164 -18.20 -4.39 -10.16
CA PRO A 164 -17.34 -3.37 -10.73
C PRO A 164 -17.66 -1.94 -10.24
N ASP A 165 -18.94 -1.59 -10.04
CA ASP A 165 -19.32 -0.28 -9.46
C ASP A 165 -18.78 -0.07 -8.04
N GLN A 166 -18.74 -1.15 -7.24
CA GLN A 166 -18.19 -1.06 -5.90
C GLN A 166 -16.66 -0.91 -5.94
N LEU A 167 -15.99 -1.58 -6.88
CA LEU A 167 -14.55 -1.38 -7.12
C LEU A 167 -14.26 0.05 -7.58
N ALA A 168 -15.11 0.62 -8.44
CA ALA A 168 -14.99 2.02 -8.86
C ALA A 168 -15.13 3.00 -7.67
N ARG A 169 -16.13 2.78 -6.80
CA ARG A 169 -16.26 3.58 -5.56
C ARG A 169 -15.06 3.41 -4.62
N GLU A 170 -14.51 2.20 -4.51
CA GLU A 170 -13.29 1.98 -3.73
C GLU A 170 -12.08 2.68 -4.35
N TYR A 171 -11.93 2.64 -5.67
CA TYR A 171 -10.89 3.36 -6.42
C TYR A 171 -10.95 4.85 -6.10
N VAL A 172 -12.13 5.47 -6.30
CA VAL A 172 -12.34 6.89 -6.06
C VAL A 172 -11.99 7.26 -4.63
N ARG A 173 -12.48 6.51 -3.64
CA ARG A 173 -12.16 6.76 -2.23
C ARG A 173 -10.65 6.71 -1.98
N ILE A 174 -10.00 5.62 -2.36
CA ILE A 174 -8.58 5.38 -2.05
C ILE A 174 -7.72 6.49 -2.66
N TYR A 175 -7.91 6.80 -3.93
CA TYR A 175 -7.03 7.74 -4.62
C TYR A 175 -7.38 9.20 -4.32
N ARG A 176 -8.65 9.55 -4.09
CA ARG A 176 -9.02 10.88 -3.58
C ARG A 176 -8.40 11.13 -2.21
N GLN A 177 -8.56 10.19 -1.27
CA GLN A 177 -7.96 10.29 0.06
C GLN A 177 -6.43 10.26 -0.02
N GLY A 178 -5.88 9.40 -0.88
CA GLY A 178 -4.46 9.29 -1.15
C GLY A 178 -3.84 10.61 -1.62
N LEU A 179 -4.46 11.31 -2.58
CA LEU A 179 -4.01 12.62 -3.05
C LEU A 179 -4.03 13.68 -1.96
N MET A 180 -5.06 13.69 -1.10
CA MET A 180 -5.09 14.59 0.06
C MET A 180 -3.95 14.29 1.04
N LEU A 181 -3.69 13.01 1.32
CA LEU A 181 -2.60 12.57 2.20
C LEU A 181 -1.24 12.91 1.60
N LEU A 182 -1.06 12.74 0.29
CA LEU A 182 0.15 13.11 -0.44
C LEU A 182 0.42 14.61 -0.32
N ARG A 183 -0.59 15.47 -0.49
CA ARG A 183 -0.44 16.93 -0.29
C ARG A 183 -0.16 17.32 1.17
N THR A 184 -0.60 16.52 2.13
CA THR A 184 -0.40 16.80 3.55
C THR A 184 1.00 16.36 4.03
N PHE A 185 1.37 15.13 3.70
CA PHE A 185 2.53 14.43 4.25
C PHE A 185 3.70 14.31 3.27
N GLY A 186 3.51 14.65 2.00
CA GLY A 186 4.52 14.51 0.96
C GLY A 186 4.65 13.08 0.43
N GLY A 187 5.49 12.96 -0.61
CA GLY A 187 5.84 11.69 -1.25
C GLY A 187 5.76 11.77 -2.77
N CYS A 188 5.22 10.75 -3.42
CA CYS A 188 5.12 10.69 -4.88
C CYS A 188 3.96 9.81 -5.39
N THR A 189 3.72 9.88 -6.70
CA THR A 189 2.85 8.95 -7.43
C THR A 189 3.70 8.07 -8.36
N VAL A 190 3.24 6.85 -8.61
CA VAL A 190 3.91 5.86 -9.46
C VAL A 190 2.87 5.14 -10.28
N ALA A 191 2.88 5.35 -11.59
CA ALA A 191 1.97 4.65 -12.50
C ALA A 191 2.49 3.23 -12.76
N TYR A 192 1.57 2.28 -12.88
CA TYR A 192 1.93 0.93 -13.30
C TYR A 192 2.64 0.90 -14.66
N ASN A 193 2.19 1.72 -15.61
CA ASN A 193 2.74 1.73 -16.97
C ASN A 193 4.19 2.25 -16.98
N GLU A 194 4.54 3.21 -16.12
CA GLU A 194 5.93 3.67 -15.94
C GLU A 194 6.84 2.58 -15.36
N LEU A 195 6.29 1.69 -14.52
CA LEU A 195 7.04 0.54 -14.00
C LEU A 195 7.26 -0.53 -15.06
N GLN A 196 6.41 -0.60 -16.09
CA GLN A 196 6.53 -1.55 -17.20
C GLN A 196 7.42 -1.01 -18.33
N ASP A 197 7.40 0.31 -18.57
CA ASP A 197 8.23 0.97 -19.56
C ASP A 197 9.69 1.07 -19.08
N THR A 198 10.61 0.38 -19.74
CA THR A 198 12.05 0.39 -19.43
C THR A 198 12.70 1.74 -19.70
N HIS A 199 12.11 2.60 -20.52
CA HIS A 199 12.61 3.93 -20.82
C HIS A 199 12.13 4.99 -19.80
N ALA A 200 10.95 4.79 -19.19
CA ALA A 200 10.44 5.68 -18.16
C ALA A 200 11.35 5.67 -16.92
N SER A 201 11.88 6.81 -16.47
CA SER A 201 12.78 6.85 -15.30
C SER A 201 12.41 7.90 -14.25
N GLY A 202 11.50 8.83 -14.57
CA GLY A 202 11.11 9.92 -13.66
C GLY A 202 10.50 9.44 -12.34
N TRP A 203 9.77 8.33 -12.35
CA TRP A 203 9.23 7.71 -11.12
C TRP A 203 10.34 7.33 -10.13
N ALA A 204 11.49 6.86 -10.62
CA ALA A 204 12.60 6.43 -9.77
C ALA A 204 13.27 7.62 -9.07
N ASP A 205 13.35 8.78 -9.73
CA ASP A 205 13.81 10.02 -9.12
C ASP A 205 12.90 10.46 -7.96
N ALA A 206 11.58 10.45 -8.19
CA ALA A 206 10.61 10.83 -7.19
C ALA A 206 10.65 9.89 -5.96
N ILE A 207 10.78 8.58 -6.17
CA ILE A 207 10.93 7.61 -5.09
C ILE A 207 12.25 7.82 -4.35
N ALA A 208 13.37 7.98 -5.06
CA ALA A 208 14.68 8.18 -4.45
C ALA A 208 14.67 9.41 -3.53
N ARG A 209 14.10 10.53 -3.99
CA ARG A 209 13.91 11.74 -3.16
C ARG A 209 12.94 11.55 -2.00
N THR A 210 11.93 10.71 -2.15
CA THR A 210 10.95 10.42 -1.10
C THR A 210 11.55 9.56 0.00
N THR A 211 12.40 8.59 -0.36
CA THR A 211 12.74 7.43 0.48
C THR A 211 14.22 7.29 0.83
N ASP A 212 15.07 8.15 0.27
CA ASP A 212 16.54 8.07 0.30
C ASP A 212 17.12 6.77 -0.29
N LEU A 213 16.32 6.00 -1.03
CA LEU A 213 16.79 4.84 -1.77
C LEU A 213 17.61 5.25 -3.00
N ASN A 214 18.56 4.41 -3.38
CA ASN A 214 19.40 4.68 -4.55
C ASN A 214 18.60 4.51 -5.86
N LYS A 215 18.50 5.58 -6.66
CA LYS A 215 17.80 5.59 -7.96
C LYS A 215 18.27 4.47 -8.88
N GLN A 216 19.57 4.27 -9.04
CA GLN A 216 20.11 3.28 -9.96
C GLN A 216 19.70 1.87 -9.55
N ARG A 217 19.75 1.55 -8.24
CA ARG A 217 19.27 0.24 -7.74
C ARG A 217 17.79 0.01 -8.00
N LEU A 218 16.95 1.05 -7.95
CA LEU A 218 15.53 0.94 -8.32
C LEU A 218 15.36 0.59 -9.80
N LEU A 219 16.11 1.26 -10.68
CA LEU A 219 16.08 1.00 -12.13
C LEU A 219 16.63 -0.39 -12.46
N ASP A 220 17.75 -0.79 -11.86
CA ASP A 220 18.36 -2.10 -12.07
C ASP A 220 17.42 -3.23 -11.61
N SER A 221 16.82 -3.08 -10.42
CA SER A 221 15.84 -4.05 -9.93
C SER A 221 14.61 -4.13 -10.85
N ARG A 222 14.09 -3.00 -11.36
CA ARG A 222 13.02 -3.06 -12.36
C ARG A 222 13.42 -3.89 -13.57
N HIS A 223 14.60 -3.63 -14.15
CA HIS A 223 15.07 -4.40 -15.32
C HIS A 223 15.18 -5.91 -15.02
N GLN A 224 15.60 -6.28 -13.82
CA GLN A 224 15.69 -7.69 -13.40
C GLN A 224 14.31 -8.34 -13.20
N ARG A 225 13.31 -7.58 -12.77
CA ARG A 225 11.98 -8.08 -12.41
C ARG A 225 11.00 -8.09 -13.57
N LEU A 226 11.18 -7.22 -14.57
CA LEU A 226 10.30 -7.16 -15.72
C LEU A 226 10.43 -8.41 -16.58
N GLN A 227 9.29 -9.03 -16.84
CA GLN A 227 9.12 -10.02 -17.91
C GLN A 227 8.48 -9.29 -19.09
N ALA A 228 8.73 -9.74 -20.33
CA ALA A 228 8.04 -9.17 -21.48
C ALA A 228 6.52 -9.30 -21.30
N VAL A 229 5.83 -8.16 -21.18
CA VAL A 229 4.37 -8.10 -21.13
C VAL A 229 3.89 -7.38 -22.38
N ALA A 230 2.79 -7.85 -22.97
CA ALA A 230 2.16 -7.18 -24.09
C ALA A 230 1.78 -5.75 -23.72
N ASP A 231 1.93 -4.83 -24.66
CA ASP A 231 1.57 -3.42 -24.48
C ASP A 231 0.12 -3.29 -24.01
N PRO A 232 -0.17 -2.43 -23.03
CA PRO A 232 -1.54 -2.17 -22.63
C PRO A 232 -2.30 -1.59 -23.83
N THR A 233 -3.39 -2.27 -24.18
CA THR A 233 -4.33 -1.80 -25.19
C THR A 233 -4.95 -0.49 -24.72
N ASP A 234 -5.21 0.43 -25.65
CA ASP A 234 -5.98 1.64 -25.36
C ASP A 234 -7.41 1.22 -24.94
N VAL A 235 -7.85 1.61 -23.74
CA VAL A 235 -9.14 1.24 -23.18
C VAL A 235 -9.94 2.51 -22.85
N GLN A 236 -11.13 2.58 -23.42
CA GLN A 236 -12.06 3.68 -23.20
C GLN A 236 -12.52 3.72 -21.72
N PRO A 237 -12.50 4.89 -21.07
CA PRO A 237 -12.91 5.02 -19.68
C PRO A 237 -14.42 4.82 -19.53
N ILE A 238 -14.83 3.97 -18.60
CA ILE A 238 -16.23 3.70 -18.26
C ILE A 238 -16.63 4.56 -17.07
N TYR A 239 -15.74 4.72 -16.09
CA TYR A 239 -16.00 5.44 -14.84
C TYR A 239 -15.35 6.81 -14.86
N ALA A 240 -16.07 7.83 -15.34
CA ALA A 240 -15.54 9.19 -15.53
C ALA A 240 -14.83 9.77 -14.29
N GLU A 241 -15.39 9.58 -13.09
CA GLU A 241 -14.77 10.07 -11.85
C GLU A 241 -13.45 9.35 -11.51
N ALA A 242 -13.37 8.04 -11.75
CA ALA A 242 -12.15 7.27 -11.55
C ALA A 242 -11.08 7.67 -12.57
N TYR A 243 -11.48 7.92 -13.82
CA TYR A 243 -10.61 8.40 -14.88
C TYR A 243 -10.07 9.80 -14.59
N ALA A 244 -10.91 10.73 -14.12
CA ALA A 244 -10.45 12.06 -13.71
C ALA A 244 -9.40 12.01 -12.59
N LEU A 245 -9.54 11.08 -11.63
CA LEU A 245 -8.53 10.85 -10.59
C LEU A 245 -7.25 10.24 -11.16
N TYR A 246 -7.36 9.32 -12.13
CA TYR A 246 -6.22 8.76 -12.83
C TYR A 246 -5.41 9.87 -13.54
N GLU A 247 -6.07 10.72 -14.31
CA GLU A 247 -5.46 11.89 -14.97
C GLU A 247 -4.80 12.84 -13.96
N ALA A 248 -5.48 13.12 -12.83
CA ALA A 248 -4.91 13.95 -11.77
C ALA A 248 -3.62 13.36 -11.16
N MET A 249 -3.52 12.04 -11.05
CA MET A 249 -2.29 11.36 -10.59
C MET A 249 -1.20 11.36 -11.66
N GLN A 250 -1.56 11.24 -12.95
CA GLN A 250 -0.64 11.34 -14.08
C GLN A 250 0.03 12.72 -14.18
N LEU A 251 -0.74 13.80 -13.99
CA LEU A 251 -0.20 15.16 -14.02
C LEU A 251 0.91 15.44 -12.99
N ILE A 252 0.96 14.65 -11.91
CA ILE A 252 1.99 14.75 -10.87
C ILE A 252 2.94 13.55 -10.86
N SER A 253 2.88 12.68 -11.88
CA SER A 253 3.75 11.53 -12.01
C SER A 253 5.21 11.95 -12.19
N GLY A 254 6.13 11.18 -11.61
CA GLY A 254 7.56 11.52 -11.60
C GLY A 254 7.93 12.76 -10.77
N GLN A 255 6.98 13.38 -10.07
CA GLN A 255 7.26 14.53 -9.21
C GLN A 255 7.37 14.11 -7.74
N PHE A 256 8.34 14.69 -7.05
CA PHE A 256 8.40 14.67 -5.59
C PHE A 256 7.50 15.77 -5.03
N VAL A 257 6.59 15.42 -4.14
CA VAL A 257 5.72 16.33 -3.43
C VAL A 257 6.25 16.55 -2.03
N GLU A 258 6.56 17.80 -1.70
CA GLU A 258 6.99 18.17 -0.36
C GLU A 258 5.88 18.02 0.69
N PRO A 259 6.22 17.64 1.93
CA PRO A 259 5.29 17.67 3.05
C PRO A 259 4.81 19.10 3.32
N SER A 260 3.59 19.23 3.82
CA SER A 260 3.07 20.53 4.26
C SER A 260 3.95 21.13 5.36
N ARG A 261 4.00 22.47 5.43
CA ARG A 261 4.73 23.21 6.48
C ARG A 261 4.34 22.78 7.89
N GLN A 262 3.09 22.40 8.11
CA GLN A 262 2.61 21.91 9.40
C GLN A 262 3.28 20.59 9.79
N VAL A 263 3.40 19.65 8.85
CA VAL A 263 4.07 18.38 9.09
C VAL A 263 5.57 18.59 9.31
N VAL A 264 6.20 19.47 8.53
CA VAL A 264 7.63 19.82 8.72
C VAL A 264 7.86 20.37 10.13
N ARG A 265 7.05 21.32 10.58
CA ARG A 265 7.15 21.89 11.94
C ARG A 265 6.92 20.88 13.05
N ALA A 266 6.13 19.84 12.82
CA ALA A 266 5.89 18.80 13.83
C ALA A 266 7.09 17.86 14.04
N PHE A 267 8.08 17.90 13.15
CA PHE A 267 9.28 17.04 13.17
C PHE A 267 10.60 17.83 13.04
N ALA A 268 10.55 19.16 13.17
CA ALA A 268 11.72 20.04 13.25
C ALA A 268 12.13 20.20 14.73
#